data_AF-A0A962XD18-F1
#
_entry.id   AF-A0A962XD18-F1
#
_cell.length_a   1.000
_cell.length_b   1.000
_cell.length_c   1.000
_cell.angle_alpha   90.00
_cell.angle_beta   90.00
_cell.angle_gamma   90.00
#
_symmetry.space_group_name_H-M   'P 1'
#
loop_
_entity.id
_entity.type
_entity.pdbx_description
1 polymer ?
#
loop_
_entity_poly.entity_id
_entity_poly.type
_entity_poly.pdbx_seq_one_letter_code
_entity_poly.pdbx_strand_id
1 'polypeptide(L)'
;GSYWGDSEAGLVDNQLYVRADTPLHSALHEACHFICMDTRRRAMLHTDAGGDIPEENAVCYLQGILADGIAGYGRRQLLSDMDAWGYTFRLGSAHTWFDQDAADARAWLQRHRIIDADRSPTGRLRQ
;
A
#
# COMPACT_ATOMS: atom_id res chain seq x y z
N GLY A 1 2.44 14.24 2.62
CA GLY A 1 2.80 13.86 4.01
C GLY A 1 1.71 12.95 4.53
N SER A 2 2.04 11.74 4.99
CA SER A 2 1.05 10.90 5.68
C SER A 2 0.62 11.64 6.94
N TYR A 3 -0.66 11.98 6.96
CA TYR A 3 -1.28 12.89 7.91
C TYR A 3 -1.58 12.10 9.18
N TRP A 4 -0.80 12.31 10.25
CA TRP A 4 -1.05 11.67 11.54
C TRP A 4 -2.36 12.19 12.17
N GLY A 5 -3.49 11.63 11.73
CA GLY A 5 -4.82 11.76 12.34
C GLY A 5 -5.06 10.77 13.49
N ASP A 6 -6.33 10.55 13.85
CA ASP A 6 -6.72 9.93 15.13
C ASP A 6 -6.25 8.49 15.36
N SER A 7 -5.87 7.74 14.31
CA SER A 7 -5.34 6.36 14.43
C SER A 7 -4.39 5.91 13.29
N GLU A 8 -4.00 6.79 12.36
CA GLU A 8 -3.18 6.40 11.20
C GLU A 8 -1.79 5.90 11.61
N ALA A 9 -1.28 4.91 10.87
CA ALA A 9 0.13 4.53 10.93
C ALA A 9 0.99 5.64 10.31
N GLY A 10 2.29 5.58 10.55
CA GLY A 10 3.19 6.41 9.78
C GLY A 10 4.62 5.91 9.79
N LEU A 11 5.37 6.50 8.89
CA LEU A 11 6.65 6.00 8.45
C LEU A 11 7.71 7.10 8.58
N VAL A 12 8.76 6.80 9.34
CA VAL A 12 9.94 7.65 9.48
C VAL A 12 11.17 6.79 9.20
N ASP A 13 12.04 7.24 8.30
CA ASP A 13 13.17 6.47 7.79
C ASP A 13 12.76 5.08 7.28
N ASN A 14 13.11 4.02 8.03
CA ASN A 14 12.76 2.63 7.75
C ASN A 14 11.93 2.00 8.87
N GLN A 15 11.29 2.83 9.70
CA GLN A 15 10.53 2.41 10.86
C GLN A 15 9.04 2.75 10.67
N LEU A 16 8.21 1.71 10.77
CA LEU A 16 6.76 1.82 10.78
C LEU A 16 6.27 1.96 12.23
N TYR A 17 5.55 3.03 12.50
CA TYR A 17 4.98 3.34 13.81
C TYR A 17 3.48 3.07 13.77
N VAL A 18 3.00 2.29 14.73
CA VAL A 18 1.60 1.91 14.88
C VAL A 18 1.17 2.04 16.34
N ARG A 19 -0.10 2.35 16.56
CA ARG A 19 -0.77 2.31 17.87
C ARG A 19 -1.62 1.05 17.99
N ALA A 20 -2.08 0.76 19.20
CA ALA A 20 -2.98 -0.37 19.45
C ALA A 20 -4.31 -0.25 18.68
N ASP A 21 -4.73 0.96 18.35
CA ASP A 21 -5.93 1.27 17.59
C ASP A 21 -5.65 1.57 16.11
N THR A 22 -4.41 1.45 15.65
CA THR A 22 -4.08 1.66 14.24
C THR A 22 -4.68 0.56 13.37
N PRO A 23 -5.52 0.90 12.38
CA PRO A 23 -6.08 -0.08 11.46
C PRO A 23 -4.99 -0.79 10.66
N LEU A 24 -5.17 -2.09 10.42
CA LEU A 24 -4.21 -2.88 9.66
C LEU A 24 -4.03 -2.37 8.23
N HIS A 25 -5.09 -1.86 7.58
CA HIS A 25 -4.96 -1.27 6.25
C HIS A 25 -4.03 -0.05 6.26
N SER A 26 -4.05 0.77 7.31
CA SER A 26 -3.19 1.96 7.41
C SER A 26 -1.74 1.55 7.62
N ALA A 27 -1.48 0.58 8.50
CA ALA A 27 -0.14 0.02 8.67
C ALA A 27 0.41 -0.60 7.38
N LEU A 28 -0.42 -1.33 6.64
CA LEU A 28 -0.05 -1.91 5.36
C LEU A 28 0.19 -0.83 4.29
N HIS A 29 -0.58 0.25 4.30
CA HIS A 29 -0.42 1.37 3.39
C HIS A 29 0.97 1.98 3.48
N GLU A 30 1.36 2.35 4.69
CA GLU A 30 2.69 2.91 4.98
C GLU A 30 3.82 1.90 4.68
N ALA A 31 3.63 0.62 5.01
CA ALA A 31 4.60 -0.42 4.63
C ALA A 31 4.77 -0.53 3.10
N CYS A 32 3.67 -0.43 2.35
CA CYS A 32 3.69 -0.47 0.89
C CYS A 32 4.33 0.78 0.29
N HIS A 33 4.15 1.96 0.89
CA HIS A 33 4.91 3.15 0.51
C HIS A 33 6.41 2.89 0.60
N PHE A 34 6.90 2.33 1.71
CA PHE A 34 8.31 2.04 1.87
C PHE A 34 8.85 1.10 0.76
N ILE A 35 8.07 0.07 0.39
CA ILE A 35 8.43 -0.89 -0.66
C ILE A 35 8.46 -0.22 -2.05
N CYS A 36 7.46 0.61 -2.35
CA CYS A 36 7.28 1.28 -3.65
C CYS A 36 8.14 2.53 -3.83
N MET A 37 8.64 3.11 -2.76
CA MET A 37 9.50 4.29 -2.80
C MET A 37 10.86 3.95 -3.44
N ASP A 38 11.48 4.88 -4.17
CA ASP A 38 12.85 4.67 -4.68
C ASP A 38 13.91 4.86 -3.58
N THR A 39 15.14 4.39 -3.83
CA THR A 39 16.22 4.41 -2.82
C THR A 39 16.56 5.82 -2.36
N ARG A 40 16.52 6.82 -3.26
CA ARG A 40 16.86 8.19 -2.90
C ARG A 40 15.81 8.79 -1.96
N ARG A 41 14.53 8.58 -2.26
CA ARG A 41 13.43 9.03 -1.39
C ARG A 41 13.46 8.33 -0.04
N ARG A 42 13.70 7.02 0.02
CA ARG A 42 13.85 6.28 1.29
C ARG A 42 14.99 6.83 2.16
N ALA A 43 16.13 7.18 1.55
CA ALA A 43 17.28 7.72 2.28
C ALA A 43 17.04 9.12 2.87
N MET A 44 15.99 9.81 2.43
CA MET A 44 15.62 11.16 2.88
C MET A 44 14.24 11.18 3.57
N LEU A 45 13.67 10.01 3.87
CA LEU A 45 12.30 9.90 4.34
C LEU A 45 12.20 10.34 5.80
N HIS A 46 11.62 11.52 6.02
CA HIS A 46 11.33 11.98 7.39
C HIS A 46 9.88 11.70 7.79
N THR A 47 8.90 12.15 7.00
CA THR A 47 7.46 11.91 7.28
C THR A 47 6.59 11.97 6.03
N ASP A 48 7.11 12.46 4.91
CA ASP A 48 6.38 12.50 3.65
C ASP A 48 6.95 11.47 2.69
N ALA A 49 6.19 10.40 2.49
CA ALA A 49 6.52 9.44 1.46
C ALA A 49 6.62 10.13 0.09
N GLY A 50 5.75 11.10 -0.20
CA GLY A 50 5.51 11.61 -1.54
C GLY A 50 5.04 10.49 -2.49
N GLY A 51 4.96 10.78 -3.79
CA GLY A 51 4.57 9.79 -4.79
C GLY A 51 3.87 10.44 -5.97
N ASP A 52 3.81 9.70 -7.08
CA ASP A 52 2.89 10.03 -8.18
C ASP A 52 1.67 9.11 -8.14
N ILE A 53 0.62 9.46 -8.87
CA ILE A 53 -0.63 8.69 -8.90
C ILE A 53 -0.39 7.21 -9.26
N PRO A 54 0.47 6.85 -10.25
CA PRO A 54 0.81 5.46 -10.50
C PRO A 54 1.43 4.72 -9.30
N GLU A 55 2.32 5.38 -8.56
CA GLU A 55 2.92 4.81 -7.34
C GLU A 55 1.87 4.62 -6.24
N GLU A 56 0.96 5.58 -6.03
CA GLU A 56 -0.14 5.47 -5.07
C GLU A 56 -1.09 4.30 -5.40
N ASN A 57 -1.43 4.14 -6.68
CA ASN A 57 -2.25 3.01 -7.14
C ASN A 57 -1.51 1.68 -6.90
N ALA A 58 -0.20 1.64 -7.15
CA ALA A 58 0.64 0.48 -6.87
C ALA A 58 0.72 0.16 -5.37
N VAL A 59 0.83 1.18 -4.52
CA VAL A 59 0.77 1.06 -3.05
C VAL A 59 -0.56 0.44 -2.62
N CYS A 60 -1.70 0.95 -3.11
CA CYS A 60 -3.03 0.40 -2.81
C CYS A 60 -3.17 -1.05 -3.27
N TYR A 61 -2.64 -1.40 -4.44
CA TYR A 61 -2.73 -2.75 -4.97
C TYR A 61 -1.84 -3.73 -4.18
N LEU A 62 -0.63 -3.31 -3.80
CA LEU A 62 0.29 -4.15 -3.03
C LEU A 62 -0.27 -4.49 -1.65
N GLN A 63 -0.98 -3.56 -1.00
CA GLN A 63 -1.66 -3.81 0.29
C GLN A 63 -2.62 -5.00 0.17
N GLY A 64 -3.41 -5.05 -0.89
CA GLY A 64 -4.34 -6.15 -1.16
C GLY A 64 -3.64 -7.50 -1.38
N ILE A 65 -2.45 -7.51 -1.97
CA ILE A 65 -1.66 -8.74 -2.10
C ILE A 65 -1.12 -9.18 -0.74
N LEU A 66 -0.49 -8.27 0.00
CA LEU A 66 0.16 -8.58 1.28
C LEU A 66 -0.83 -8.97 2.38
N ALA A 67 -2.06 -8.43 2.34
CA ALA A 67 -3.10 -8.74 3.32
C ALA A 67 -3.41 -10.24 3.41
N ASP A 68 -3.35 -11.00 2.30
CA ASP A 68 -3.60 -12.44 2.30
C ASP A 68 -2.51 -13.26 3.03
N GLY A 69 -1.35 -12.65 3.31
CA GLY A 69 -0.28 -13.28 4.09
C GLY A 69 -0.44 -13.12 5.61
N ILE A 70 -1.45 -12.38 6.09
CA ILE A 70 -1.64 -12.07 7.51
C ILE A 70 -2.62 -13.05 8.14
N ALA A 71 -2.20 -13.74 9.19
CA ALA A 71 -3.08 -14.66 9.91
C ALA A 71 -4.31 -13.93 10.49
N GLY A 72 -5.51 -14.40 10.14
CA GLY A 72 -6.77 -13.81 10.62
C GLY A 72 -7.18 -12.50 9.92
N TYR A 73 -6.42 -12.05 8.93
CA TYR A 73 -6.74 -10.91 8.08
C TYR A 73 -6.60 -11.32 6.61
N GLY A 74 -7.10 -10.51 5.69
CA GLY A 74 -7.08 -10.90 4.28
C GLY A 74 -7.55 -9.79 3.39
N ARG A 75 -7.28 -9.94 2.09
CA ARG A 75 -7.60 -8.93 1.07
C ARG A 75 -9.04 -8.46 1.11
N ARG A 76 -9.99 -9.38 1.28
CA ARG A 76 -11.42 -9.03 1.33
C ARG A 76 -11.74 -8.08 2.49
N GLN A 77 -11.15 -8.31 3.67
CA GLN A 77 -11.34 -7.44 4.82
C GLN A 77 -10.63 -6.09 4.60
N LEU A 78 -9.39 -6.12 4.11
CA LEU A 78 -8.64 -4.91 3.77
C LEU A 78 -9.43 -3.99 2.82
N LEU A 79 -9.94 -4.51 1.72
CA LEU A 79 -10.67 -3.71 0.73
C LEU A 79 -11.97 -3.14 1.32
N SER A 80 -12.64 -3.89 2.20
CA SER A 80 -13.80 -3.38 2.94
C SER A 80 -13.41 -2.27 3.92
N ASP A 81 -12.27 -2.40 4.60
CA ASP A 81 -11.78 -1.39 5.53
C ASP A 81 -11.37 -0.11 4.78
N MET A 82 -10.73 -0.24 3.61
CA MET A 82 -10.41 0.88 2.73
C MET A 82 -11.68 1.65 2.29
N ASP A 83 -12.71 0.92 1.86
CA ASP A 83 -14.00 1.52 1.49
C ASP A 83 -14.65 2.23 2.70
N ALA A 84 -14.64 1.62 3.88
CA ALA A 84 -15.19 2.20 5.11
C ALA A 84 -14.39 3.43 5.60
N TRP A 85 -13.08 3.46 5.36
CA TRP A 85 -12.21 4.59 5.66
C TRP A 85 -12.42 5.77 4.70
N GLY A 86 -13.03 5.52 3.53
CA GLY A 86 -13.35 6.55 2.53
C GLY A 86 -12.39 6.61 1.34
N TYR A 87 -11.66 5.54 1.05
CA TYR A 87 -10.90 5.45 -0.19
C TYR A 87 -11.85 5.60 -1.38
N THR A 88 -11.45 6.40 -2.37
CA THR A 88 -12.26 6.63 -3.57
C THR A 88 -11.54 6.08 -4.78
N PHE A 89 -12.15 5.11 -5.45
CA PHE A 89 -11.67 4.55 -6.70
C PHE A 89 -12.67 4.83 -7.84
N ARG A 90 -12.19 4.78 -9.09
CA ARG A 90 -13.00 5.10 -10.28
C ARG A 90 -14.31 4.32 -10.38
N LEU A 91 -14.32 3.07 -9.90
CA LEU A 91 -15.48 2.17 -9.94
C LEU A 91 -16.27 2.10 -8.62
N GLY A 92 -16.01 3.03 -7.68
CA GLY A 92 -16.82 3.22 -6.47
C GLY A 92 -16.57 2.24 -5.31
N SER A 93 -15.74 1.21 -5.51
CA SER A 93 -15.28 0.31 -4.43
C SER A 93 -13.86 -0.16 -4.71
N ALA A 94 -13.07 -0.28 -3.64
CA ALA A 94 -11.75 -0.89 -3.64
C ALA A 94 -11.78 -2.32 -4.19
N HIS A 95 -12.85 -3.08 -3.91
CA HIS A 95 -13.03 -4.44 -4.41
C HIS A 95 -13.15 -4.47 -5.93
N THR A 96 -14.06 -3.66 -6.48
CA THR A 96 -14.27 -3.57 -7.93
C THR A 96 -13.02 -3.06 -8.63
N TRP A 97 -12.35 -2.06 -8.05
CA TRP A 97 -11.10 -1.54 -8.58
C TRP A 97 -9.99 -2.60 -8.61
N PHE A 98 -9.76 -3.31 -7.50
CA PHE A 98 -8.70 -4.31 -7.40
C PHE A 98 -8.83 -5.40 -8.48
N ASP A 99 -10.06 -5.89 -8.66
CA ASP A 99 -10.34 -6.98 -9.60
C ASP A 99 -10.34 -6.50 -11.06
N GLN A 100 -10.91 -5.32 -11.35
CA GLN A 100 -11.28 -4.94 -12.71
C GLN A 100 -10.49 -3.74 -13.27
N ASP A 101 -9.95 -2.86 -12.44
CA ASP A 101 -9.39 -1.56 -12.86
C ASP A 101 -7.99 -1.26 -12.30
N ALA A 102 -7.29 -2.24 -11.73
CA ALA A 102 -5.93 -2.08 -11.18
C ALA A 102 -4.82 -2.59 -12.14
N ALA A 103 -5.06 -2.58 -13.45
CA ALA A 103 -4.10 -3.11 -14.44
C ALA A 103 -2.81 -2.28 -14.52
N ASP A 104 -2.93 -0.97 -14.39
CA ASP A 104 -1.83 -0.02 -14.32
C ASP A 104 -0.98 -0.24 -13.06
N ALA A 105 -1.61 -0.39 -11.90
CA ALA A 105 -0.96 -0.68 -10.63
C ALA A 105 -0.16 -2.00 -10.69
N ARG A 106 -0.77 -3.05 -11.23
CA ARG A 106 -0.12 -4.35 -11.47
C ARG A 106 1.11 -4.21 -12.36
N ALA A 107 0.96 -3.57 -13.51
CA ALA A 107 2.04 -3.40 -14.48
C ALA A 107 3.20 -2.57 -13.88
N TRP A 108 2.88 -1.56 -13.07
CA TRP A 108 3.86 -0.76 -12.36
C TRP A 108 4.68 -1.62 -11.39
N LEU A 109 4.02 -2.42 -10.54
CA LEU A 109 4.70 -3.29 -9.56
C LEU A 109 5.58 -4.36 -10.23
N GLN A 110 5.11 -4.94 -11.35
CA GLN A 110 5.87 -5.91 -12.14
C GLN A 110 7.10 -5.27 -12.80
N ARG A 111 6.94 -4.06 -13.36
CA ARG A 111 8.05 -3.30 -13.95
C ARG A 111 9.15 -3.01 -12.92
N HIS A 112 8.77 -2.71 -11.68
CA HIS A 112 9.72 -2.51 -10.58
C HIS A 112 10.13 -3.82 -9.88
N ARG A 113 9.65 -4.97 -10.36
CA ARG A 113 9.95 -6.31 -9.83
C ARG A 113 9.59 -6.46 -8.35
N ILE A 114 8.59 -5.74 -7.88
CA ILE A 114 8.06 -5.88 -6.52
C ILE A 114 7.16 -7.12 -6.45
N ILE A 115 6.35 -7.34 -7.49
CA ILE A 115 5.58 -8.56 -7.70
C ILE A 115 6.04 -9.28 -8.96
N ASP A 116 5.78 -10.58 -9.04
CA ASP A 116 6.06 -11.40 -10.22
C ASP A 116 4.88 -11.46 -11.22
N ALA A 117 5.02 -12.31 -12.24
CA ALA A 117 3.99 -12.52 -13.27
C ALA A 117 2.68 -13.11 -12.69
N ASP A 118 2.81 -13.91 -11.62
CA ASP A 118 1.71 -14.56 -10.91
C ASP A 118 1.11 -13.65 -9.82
N ARG A 119 1.56 -12.39 -9.75
CA ARG A 119 1.13 -11.37 -8.78
C ARG A 119 1.51 -11.70 -7.35
N SER A 120 2.55 -12.53 -7.16
CA SER A 120 3.10 -12.84 -5.85
C SER A 120 4.19 -11.84 -5.47
N PRO A 121 4.31 -11.45 -4.19
CA PRO A 121 5.40 -10.59 -3.72
C PRO A 121 6.75 -11.26 -3.90
N THR A 122 7.73 -10.53 -4.41
CA THR A 122 9.11 -11.04 -4.61
C THR A 122 10.03 -10.83 -3.40
N GLY A 123 9.58 -10.05 -2.40
CA GLY A 123 10.41 -9.59 -1.28
C GLY A 123 11.41 -8.48 -1.64
N ARG A 124 11.31 -7.88 -2.83
CA ARG A 124 12.20 -6.79 -3.28
C ARG A 124 11.62 -5.41 -3.00
N LEU A 125 12.51 -4.49 -2.65
CA LEU A 125 12.23 -3.06 -2.63
C LEU A 125 12.53 -2.45 -4.01
N ARG A 126 11.76 -1.45 -4.43
CA ARG A 126 12.09 -0.68 -5.64
C ARG A 126 13.47 -0.04 -5.46
N GLN A 127 14.32 -0.12 -6.49
CA GLN A 127 15.63 0.52 -6.50
C GLN A 127 15.52 2.01 -6.81
#